data_AF-A0AAU9QUL5-F1
#
_entry.id   AF-A0AAU9QUL5-F1
#
_cell.length_a   1.000
_cell.length_b   1.000
_cell.length_c   1.000
_cell.angle_alpha   90.00
_cell.angle_beta   90.00
_cell.angle_gamma   90.00
#
_symmetry.space_group_name_H-M   'P 1'
#
loop_
_entity.id
_entity.type
_entity.pdbx_description
1 polymer ?
#
loop_
_entity_poly.entity_id
_entity_poly.type
_entity_poly.pdbx_seq_one_letter_code
_entity_poly.pdbx_strand_id
1 'polypeptide(L)'
;MKLSAIKAGDNVTWVVKSDYSDEFRVLDIYPHTTLRDEQGDPVKMALLTPVNVERFALTMMSGEVPDGAHIQVEAPLAMLLPVLTRSVH
;
A
#
# COMPACT_ATOMS: atom_id res chain seq x y z
N MET A 1 17.46 -6.35 13.03
CA MET A 1 16.74 -6.95 11.88
C MET A 1 16.85 -5.99 10.71
N LYS A 2 17.39 -6.42 9.56
CA LYS A 2 17.23 -5.66 8.31
C LYS A 2 15.78 -5.85 7.90
N LEU A 3 14.99 -4.78 7.83
CA LEU A 3 13.70 -4.80 7.13
C LEU A 3 14.01 -5.26 5.71
N SER A 4 13.54 -6.45 5.34
CA SER A 4 13.58 -6.91 3.95
C SER A 4 12.86 -5.88 3.09
N ALA A 5 13.44 -5.56 1.92
CA ALA A 5 12.82 -4.62 1.00
C ALA A 5 11.42 -5.14 0.61
N ILE A 6 10.41 -4.27 0.72
CA ILE A 6 9.03 -4.56 0.32
C ILE A 6 9.03 -4.97 -1.16
N LYS A 7 8.29 -6.02 -1.50
CA LYS A 7 8.13 -6.55 -2.86
C LYS A 7 6.66 -6.87 -3.19
N ALA A 8 6.39 -7.10 -4.47
CA ALA A 8 5.09 -7.61 -4.90
C ALA A 8 4.75 -8.92 -4.18
N GLY A 9 3.49 -9.02 -3.72
CA GLY A 9 2.97 -10.11 -2.92
C GLY A 9 3.05 -9.91 -1.40
N ASP A 10 3.83 -8.96 -0.90
CA ASP A 10 3.90 -8.65 0.53
C ASP A 10 2.63 -7.95 1.02
N ASN A 11 2.29 -8.14 2.30
CA ASN A 11 1.31 -7.31 2.99
C ASN A 11 2.01 -6.13 3.66
N VAL A 12 1.41 -4.95 3.56
CA VAL A 12 1.94 -3.69 4.05
C VAL A 12 0.84 -2.87 4.72
N THR A 13 1.23 -1.96 5.62
CA THR A 13 0.37 -0.91 6.15
C THR A 13 0.83 0.45 5.65
N TRP A 14 -0.11 1.38 5.48
CA TRP A 14 0.20 2.76 5.12
C TRP A 14 0.53 3.57 6.37
N VAL A 15 1.63 4.31 6.37
CA VAL A 15 2.14 5.11 7.49
C VAL A 15 1.63 6.56 7.47
N VAL A 16 0.55 6.86 6.74
CA VAL A 16 -0.02 8.21 6.79
C VAL A 16 -0.60 8.44 8.20
N LYS A 17 -0.42 9.65 8.74
CA LYS A 17 -1.15 10.12 9.92
C LYS A 17 -2.63 10.29 9.56
N SER A 18 -3.34 9.18 9.48
CA SER A 18 -4.78 9.08 9.37
C SER A 18 -5.26 8.14 10.47
N ASP A 19 -6.47 8.35 10.96
CA ASP A 19 -7.14 7.39 11.86
C ASP A 19 -7.43 6.05 11.14
N TYR A 20 -7.27 6.03 9.82
CA TYR A 20 -7.35 4.85 8.99
C TYR A 20 -6.01 4.11 8.92
N SER A 21 -5.97 2.93 9.55
CA SER A 21 -4.88 1.97 9.48
C SER A 21 -5.45 0.60 9.08
N ASP A 22 -5.03 0.11 7.91
CA ASP A 22 -5.47 -1.17 7.35
C ASP A 22 -4.33 -1.82 6.57
N GLU A 23 -4.47 -3.11 6.31
CA GLU A 23 -3.52 -3.88 5.52
C GLU A 23 -3.85 -3.83 4.03
N PHE A 24 -2.79 -3.76 3.24
CA PHE A 24 -2.83 -3.79 1.79
C PHE A 24 -1.88 -4.86 1.29
N ARG A 25 -2.23 -5.48 0.17
CA ARG A 25 -1.33 -6.37 -0.56
C ARG A 25 -0.67 -5.61 -1.70
N VAL A 26 0.65 -5.74 -1.81
CA VAL A 26 1.41 -5.16 -2.92
C VAL A 26 1.17 -5.98 -4.18
N LEU A 27 0.66 -5.33 -5.22
CA LEU A 27 0.46 -5.92 -6.55
C LEU A 27 1.72 -5.73 -7.42
N ASP A 28 2.28 -4.52 -7.43
CA ASP A 28 3.47 -4.19 -8.22
C ASP A 28 4.25 -3.01 -7.62
N ILE A 29 5.50 -2.83 -8.04
CA ILE A 29 6.36 -1.70 -7.67
C ILE A 29 7.05 -1.16 -8.93
N TYR A 30 6.88 0.14 -9.18
CA TYR A 30 7.43 0.79 -10.37
C TYR A 30 7.98 2.19 -10.06
N PRO A 31 8.95 2.68 -10.85
CA PRO A 31 9.38 4.08 -10.77
C PRO A 31 8.32 5.00 -11.38
N HIS A 32 7.95 6.07 -10.69
CA HIS A 32 7.02 7.06 -11.21
C HIS A 32 7.61 7.79 -12.42
N THR A 33 6.80 8.04 -13.44
CA THR A 33 7.26 8.64 -14.71
C THR A 33 7.75 10.08 -14.53
N THR A 34 7.01 10.91 -13.79
CA THR A 34 7.30 12.34 -13.59
C THR A 34 7.77 12.74 -12.20
N LEU A 35 7.32 12.09 -11.12
CA LEU A 35 7.74 12.42 -9.75
C LEU A 35 9.20 12.05 -9.50
N ARG A 36 9.92 12.93 -8.81
CA ARG A 36 11.32 12.77 -8.42
C ARG A 36 11.47 13.02 -6.92
N ASP A 37 12.41 12.33 -6.29
CA ASP A 37 12.80 12.57 -4.90
C ASP A 37 13.79 13.75 -4.79
N GLU A 38 14.28 14.01 -3.57
CA GLU A 38 15.21 15.09 -3.28
C GLU A 38 16.56 14.94 -4.00
N GLN A 39 16.91 13.73 -4.42
CA GLN A 39 18.12 13.41 -5.16
C GLN A 39 17.92 13.51 -6.68
N GLY A 40 16.68 13.72 -7.13
CA GLY A 40 16.30 13.75 -8.54
C GLY A 40 16.04 12.37 -9.15
N ASP A 41 15.98 11.31 -8.34
CA ASP A 41 15.67 9.96 -8.78
C ASP A 41 14.16 9.74 -8.85
N PRO A 42 13.65 8.87 -9.75
CA PRO A 42 12.22 8.56 -9.81
C PRO A 42 11.70 7.98 -8.49
N VAL A 43 10.62 8.58 -7.97
CA VAL A 43 9.95 8.08 -6.77
C VAL A 43 9.42 6.67 -7.04
N LYS A 44 9.75 5.71 -6.18
CA LYS A 44 9.20 4.35 -6.26
C LYS A 44 7.76 4.34 -5.74
N MET A 45 6.84 3.89 -6.57
CA MET A 45 5.44 3.72 -6.25
C MET A 45 5.13 2.24 -6.07
N ALA A 46 4.15 1.93 -5.23
CA ALA A 46 3.56 0.61 -5.11
C ALA A 46 2.10 0.67 -5.55
N LEU A 47 1.70 -0.29 -6.39
CA LEU A 47 0.31 -0.58 -6.68
C LEU A 47 -0.20 -1.55 -5.61
N LEU A 48 -1.31 -1.21 -4.97
CA LEU A 48 -1.83 -1.91 -3.81
C LEU A 48 -3.29 -2.30 -4.03
N THR A 49 -3.72 -3.39 -3.39
CA THR A 49 -5.13 -3.68 -3.15
C THR A 49 -5.39 -3.75 -1.65
N PRO A 50 -6.47 -3.16 -1.13
CA PRO A 50 -6.87 -3.37 0.27
C PRO A 50 -7.09 -4.86 0.52
N VAL A 51 -6.66 -5.36 1.68
CA VAL A 51 -7.01 -6.72 2.13
C VAL A 51 -8.49 -6.78 2.51
N ASN A 52 -9.00 -5.73 3.16
CA ASN A 52 -10.43 -5.55 3.46
C ASN A 52 -11.01 -4.42 2.60
N VAL A 53 -11.48 -4.79 1.40
CA VAL A 53 -12.04 -3.87 0.41
C VAL A 53 -13.27 -3.14 0.94
N GLU A 54 -14.16 -3.83 1.66
CA GLU A 54 -15.39 -3.24 2.22
C GLU A 54 -15.06 -2.14 3.23
N ARG A 55 -14.17 -2.43 4.20
CA ARG A 55 -13.75 -1.46 5.20
C ARG A 55 -13.02 -0.27 4.57
N PHE A 56 -12.15 -0.53 3.60
CA PHE A 56 -11.48 0.54 2.86
C PHE A 56 -12.48 1.46 2.17
N ALA A 57 -13.43 0.90 1.42
CA ALA A 57 -14.41 1.68 0.67
C ALA A 57 -15.36 2.46 1.60
N LEU A 58 -15.85 1.85 2.69
CA LEU A 58 -16.67 2.53 3.69
C LEU A 58 -15.94 3.71 4.35
N THR A 59 -14.62 3.59 4.55
CA THR A 59 -13.85 4.63 5.24
C THR A 59 -13.34 5.72 4.30
N MET A 60 -12.93 5.36 3.07
CA MET A 60 -12.21 6.25 2.17
C MET A 60 -13.03 6.73 0.96
N MET A 61 -14.09 6.01 0.57
CA MET A 61 -14.83 6.30 -0.67
C MET A 61 -16.21 6.95 -0.46
N SER A 62 -16.62 7.22 0.80
CA SER A 62 -17.88 7.92 1.14
C SER A 62 -19.13 7.42 0.40
N GLY A 63 -19.20 6.12 0.03
CA GLY A 63 -20.25 5.58 -0.84
C GLY A 63 -20.28 4.06 -0.91
N GLU A 64 -21.28 3.53 -1.64
CA GLU A 64 -21.49 2.09 -1.85
C GLU A 64 -20.32 1.47 -2.62
N VAL A 65 -19.84 0.31 -2.14
CA VAL A 65 -18.82 -0.48 -2.83
C VAL A 65 -19.49 -1.13 -4.04
N PRO A 66 -19.02 -0.91 -5.28
CA PRO A 66 -19.55 -1.64 -6.41
C PRO A 66 -19.25 -3.13 -6.22
N ASP A 67 -20.26 -3.98 -6.36
CA ASP A 67 -20.10 -5.44 -6.28
C ASP A 67 -19.01 -5.91 -7.25
N GLY A 68 -17.98 -6.58 -6.72
CA GLY A 68 -16.84 -7.06 -7.51
C GLY A 68 -15.79 -6.01 -7.87
N ALA A 69 -15.79 -4.83 -7.24
CA ALA A 69 -14.76 -3.81 -7.49
C ALA A 69 -13.37 -4.27 -7.03
N HIS A 70 -12.43 -4.34 -7.97
CA HIS A 70 -10.99 -4.41 -7.67
C HIS A 70 -10.48 -3.00 -7.38
N ILE A 71 -10.39 -2.64 -6.10
CA ILE A 71 -9.83 -1.34 -5.71
C ILE A 71 -8.31 -1.40 -5.82
N GLN A 72 -7.77 -0.52 -6.65
CA GLN A 72 -6.34 -0.31 -6.79
C GLN A 72 -5.95 1.05 -6.22
N VAL A 73 -4.92 1.06 -5.39
CA VAL A 73 -4.40 2.26 -4.74
C VAL A 73 -2.92 2.39 -5.07
N GLU A 74 -2.50 3.58 -5.47
CA GLU A 74 -1.09 3.89 -5.67
C GLU A 74 -0.56 4.69 -4.48
N ALA A 75 0.57 4.24 -3.91
CA ALA A 75 1.21 4.94 -2.81
C ALA A 75 2.74 4.94 -2.97
N PRO A 76 3.45 6.00 -2.53
CA PRO A 76 4.91 5.98 -2.48
C PRO A 76 5.41 4.86 -1.57
N LEU A 77 6.38 4.09 -2.04
CA LEU A 77 6.93 2.94 -1.32
C LEU A 77 7.50 3.34 0.05
N ALA A 78 8.04 4.57 0.15
CA ALA A 78 8.57 5.14 1.39
C ALA A 78 7.53 5.35 2.48
N MET A 79 6.24 5.32 2.15
CA MET A 79 5.13 5.48 3.09
C MET A 79 4.55 4.14 3.55
N LEU A 80 5.19 3.01 3.22
CA LEU A 80 4.68 1.68 3.51
C LEU A 80 5.58 0.98 4.54
N LEU A 81 4.96 0.26 5.47
CA LEU A 81 5.67 -0.66 6.38
C LEU A 81 5.26 -2.10 6.08
N PRO A 82 6.22 -3.03 6.01
CA PRO A 82 5.88 -4.44 5.89
C PRO A 82 5.13 -4.91 7.15
N VAL A 83 4.05 -5.67 6.95
CA VAL A 83 3.41 -6.41 8.04
C VAL A 83 4.31 -7.58 8.38
N LEU A 84 4.99 -7.49 9.53
CA LEU A 84 5.75 -8.62 10.06
C LEU A 84 4.76 -9.65 10.60
N THR A 85 4.36 -10.61 9.78
CA THR A 85 3.76 -11.84 10.29
C THR A 85 4.83 -12.55 11.12
N ARG A 86 4.77 -12.42 12.45
CA ARG A 86 5.52 -13.30 13.34
C ARG A 86 4.99 -14.71 13.12
N SER A 87 5.68 -15.49 12.31
CA SER A 87 5.56 -16.94 12.35
C SER A 87 6.04 -17.38 13.74
N VAL A 88 5.09 -17.64 14.64
CA VAL A 88 5.38 -18.33 15.89
C VAL A 88 5.59 -19.78 15.48
N HIS A 89 6.85 -20.19 15.40
CA HIS A 89 7.24 -21.60 15.28
C HIS A 89 7.25 -22.26 16.66
#